data_AF-A0A412ZK46-F1
#
_entry.id   AF-A0A412ZK46-F1
#
_cell.length_a   1.000
_cell.length_b   1.000
_cell.length_c   1.000
_cell.angle_alpha   90.00
_cell.angle_beta   90.00
_cell.angle_gamma   90.00
#
_symmetry.space_group_name_H-M   'P 1'
#
loop_
_entity.id
_entity.type
_entity.pdbx_description
1 polymer ?
#
loop_
_entity_poly.entity_id
_entity_poly.type
_entity_poly.pdbx_seq_one_letter_code
_entity_poly.pdbx_strand_id
1 'polypeptide(L)'
;MTDISANNIRIAKNTLLLYFRMLFMMLVSLYTSRVILAALGIEDFGIYNVVGGVITMFGFFNGAMSSSTQRYITFALGKGDFNQLQKVFQTSVNIHLLVALVVLFLGETVGLWFLYEKMVIPSSRIEAAFWVYQFSIVTMMAMIVSVPYNAVIIAHEKMSAFAYISVLEVLLKLGIVYLLYLTESDKLIVYAALLCAMQLLIRVVYGRYCSCYFKETHYVYGWDSRLFKEMLCFGGWNLWGGFATVFFSQGINILLNMFFGPVVNAARGIAIQVQGAVVQFSINFQTALNPQITKSYALGDFTYMYSLIFRSSRFTFLLLAVISLPILLETDMILRLWLKTVPHYTVLFVRLMLCIVIIDAMAGAFMVAAQSTGRIRVYQSVIGGILLSIVPISYLVLKLGAEPSSVFVVHLFICVFAFIVRLFIIHSMISFPLRSYFYQVLLRCLFVLLLAVPLPIVLLYVFPATLWIGLLVCVVSVVTMLLSSFVIGLTGDEKKFVIMKMKELGKRYFNN
;
A
#
# COMPACT_ATOMS: atom_id res chain seq x y z
N MET A 1 17.54 -16.62 31.80
CA MET A 1 17.07 -17.45 30.66
C MET A 1 15.54 -17.48 30.52
N THR A 2 14.79 -17.39 31.63
CA THR A 2 13.33 -17.28 31.67
C THR A 2 12.78 -16.00 31.00
N ASP A 3 13.43 -14.85 31.20
CA ASP A 3 13.00 -13.58 30.58
C ASP A 3 13.16 -13.55 29.06
N ILE A 4 14.20 -14.17 28.51
CA ILE A 4 14.44 -14.23 27.06
C ILE A 4 13.37 -15.10 26.38
N SER A 5 13.00 -16.22 27.01
CA SER A 5 11.93 -17.10 26.52
C SER A 5 10.56 -16.41 26.57
N ALA A 6 10.22 -15.76 27.70
CA ALA A 6 8.97 -15.02 27.86
C ALA A 6 8.85 -13.86 26.86
N ASN A 7 9.95 -13.13 26.64
CA ASN A 7 9.99 -12.02 25.68
C ASN A 7 9.86 -12.53 24.23
N ASN A 8 10.52 -13.65 23.89
CA ASN A 8 10.38 -14.30 22.57
C ASN A 8 8.95 -14.82 22.33
N ILE A 9 8.28 -15.38 23.34
CA ILE A 9 6.88 -15.80 23.26
C ILE A 9 5.95 -14.60 23.04
N ARG A 10 6.20 -13.47 23.73
CA ARG A 10 5.44 -12.23 23.55
C ARG A 10 5.63 -11.64 22.14
N ILE A 11 6.86 -11.63 21.63
CA ILE A 11 7.18 -11.19 20.27
C ILE A 11 6.50 -12.08 19.23
N ALA A 12 6.54 -13.41 19.41
CA ALA A 12 5.89 -14.35 18.51
C ALA A 12 4.36 -14.18 18.52
N LYS A 13 3.73 -14.04 19.70
CA LYS A 13 2.29 -13.80 19.84
C LYS A 13 1.87 -12.48 19.21
N ASN A 14 2.62 -11.41 19.44
CA ASN A 14 2.36 -10.10 18.84
C ASN A 14 2.49 -10.15 17.31
N THR A 15 3.52 -10.84 16.81
CA THR A 15 3.73 -11.04 15.38
C THR A 15 2.57 -11.81 14.74
N LEU A 16 2.14 -12.92 15.36
CA LEU A 16 1.03 -13.73 14.86
C LEU A 16 -0.31 -12.96 14.89
N LEU A 17 -0.55 -12.16 15.93
CA LEU A 17 -1.71 -11.26 15.99
C LEU A 17 -1.70 -10.21 14.88
N LEU A 18 -0.54 -9.65 14.54
CA LEU A 18 -0.41 -8.70 13.43
C LEU A 18 -0.72 -9.38 12.08
N TYR A 19 -0.22 -10.59 11.85
CA TYR A 19 -0.54 -11.36 10.65
C TYR A 19 -2.03 -11.74 10.57
N PHE A 20 -2.64 -12.19 11.67
CA PHE A 20 -4.06 -12.48 11.73
C PHE A 20 -4.91 -11.23 11.45
N ARG A 21 -4.58 -10.10 12.11
CA ARG A 21 -5.25 -8.81 11.87
C ARG A 21 -5.14 -8.43 10.39
N MET A 22 -3.97 -8.54 9.80
CA MET A 22 -3.78 -8.23 8.39
C MET A 22 -4.65 -9.10 7.48
N LEU A 23 -4.64 -10.43 7.66
CA LEU A 23 -5.46 -11.34 6.86
C LEU A 23 -6.95 -11.02 7.01
N PHE A 24 -7.40 -10.75 8.23
CA PHE A 24 -8.78 -10.33 8.50
C PHE A 24 -9.14 -9.04 7.76
N MET A 25 -8.31 -7.99 7.89
CA MET A 25 -8.54 -6.69 7.22
C MET A 25 -8.55 -6.84 5.69
N MET A 26 -7.65 -7.66 5.14
CA MET A 26 -7.57 -7.94 3.71
C MET A 26 -8.83 -8.66 3.21
N LEU A 27 -9.27 -9.71 3.91
CA LEU A 27 -10.49 -10.46 3.55
C LEU A 27 -11.73 -9.56 3.59
N VAL A 28 -11.87 -8.72 4.63
CA VAL A 28 -12.98 -7.77 4.70
C VAL A 28 -12.90 -6.73 3.59
N SER A 29 -11.71 -6.22 3.26
CA SER A 29 -11.52 -5.26 2.15
C SER A 29 -11.94 -5.87 0.79
N LEU A 30 -11.53 -7.11 0.51
CA LEU A 30 -11.92 -7.81 -0.72
C LEU A 30 -13.41 -8.16 -0.75
N TYR A 31 -13.98 -8.53 0.39
CA TYR A 31 -15.42 -8.81 0.48
C TYR A 31 -16.24 -7.53 0.26
N THR A 32 -15.92 -6.45 0.97
CA THR A 32 -16.63 -5.18 0.86
C THR A 32 -16.55 -4.61 -0.55
N SER A 33 -15.39 -4.65 -1.22
CA SER A 33 -15.30 -4.12 -2.60
C SER A 33 -16.19 -4.86 -3.58
N ARG A 34 -16.37 -6.19 -3.44
CA ARG A 34 -17.35 -6.95 -4.23
C ARG A 34 -18.76 -6.46 -3.99
N VAL A 35 -19.18 -6.35 -2.73
CA VAL A 35 -20.57 -5.99 -2.42
C VAL A 35 -20.86 -4.56 -2.81
N ILE A 36 -19.91 -3.64 -2.63
CA ILE A 36 -20.02 -2.25 -3.09
C ILE A 36 -20.16 -2.19 -4.61
N LEU A 37 -19.33 -2.94 -5.36
CA LEU A 37 -19.47 -3.02 -6.82
C LEU A 37 -20.86 -3.55 -7.24
N ALA A 38 -21.36 -4.59 -6.54
CA ALA A 38 -22.68 -5.16 -6.82
C ALA A 38 -23.83 -4.20 -6.46
N ALA A 39 -23.68 -3.42 -5.39
CA ALA A 39 -24.71 -2.49 -4.92
C ALA A 39 -24.79 -1.21 -5.75
N LEU A 40 -23.62 -0.63 -6.11
CA LEU A 40 -23.51 0.60 -6.89
C LEU A 40 -23.63 0.35 -8.40
N GLY A 41 -23.14 -0.80 -8.87
CA GLY A 41 -22.91 -1.03 -10.29
C GLY A 41 -21.55 -0.50 -10.75
N ILE A 42 -21.17 -0.86 -11.98
CA ILE A 42 -19.82 -0.60 -12.52
C ILE A 42 -19.56 0.89 -12.68
N GLU A 43 -20.53 1.63 -13.22
CA GLU A 43 -20.38 3.06 -13.50
C GLU A 43 -20.21 3.89 -12.22
N ASP A 44 -21.12 3.75 -11.25
CA ASP A 44 -21.07 4.47 -9.97
C ASP A 44 -19.84 4.09 -9.13
N PHE A 45 -19.43 2.81 -9.16
CA PHE A 45 -18.17 2.37 -8.54
C PHE A 45 -16.95 3.06 -9.18
N GLY A 46 -16.98 3.23 -10.51
CA GLY A 46 -15.98 3.95 -11.28
C GLY A 46 -15.93 5.44 -10.94
N ILE A 47 -17.09 6.10 -10.88
CA ILE A 47 -17.24 7.51 -10.47
C ILE A 47 -16.67 7.69 -9.06
N TYR A 48 -17.05 6.85 -8.10
CA TYR A 48 -16.49 6.90 -6.75
C TYR A 48 -14.96 6.78 -6.75
N ASN A 49 -14.41 5.84 -7.54
CA ASN A 49 -12.97 5.62 -7.59
C ASN A 49 -12.19 6.81 -8.17
N VAL A 50 -12.68 7.43 -9.24
CA VAL A 50 -12.01 8.60 -9.84
C VAL A 50 -12.21 9.86 -9.01
N VAL A 51 -13.45 10.17 -8.60
CA VAL A 51 -13.78 11.40 -7.86
C VAL A 51 -13.12 11.39 -6.48
N GLY A 52 -13.24 10.28 -5.75
CA GLY A 52 -12.51 10.09 -4.49
C GLY A 52 -10.99 10.04 -4.70
N GLY A 53 -10.55 9.54 -5.86
CA GLY A 53 -9.17 9.54 -6.34
C GLY A 53 -8.54 10.93 -6.37
N VAL A 54 -9.26 11.91 -6.92
CA VAL A 54 -8.81 13.31 -7.01
C VAL A 54 -8.56 13.91 -5.63
N ILE A 55 -9.43 13.65 -4.65
CA ILE A 55 -9.19 14.15 -3.28
C ILE A 55 -8.09 13.37 -2.57
N THR A 56 -8.04 12.05 -2.77
CA THR A 56 -6.97 11.22 -2.21
C THR A 56 -5.58 11.56 -2.76
N MET A 57 -5.48 12.28 -3.89
CA MET A 57 -4.21 12.86 -4.34
C MET A 57 -3.58 13.77 -3.28
N PHE A 58 -4.37 14.51 -2.51
CA PHE A 58 -3.85 15.34 -1.43
C PHE A 58 -3.39 14.52 -0.21
N GLY A 59 -3.59 13.20 -0.22
CA GLY A 59 -3.19 12.30 0.85
C GLY A 59 -1.68 12.21 1.08
N PHE A 60 -0.85 12.65 0.12
CA PHE A 60 0.60 12.73 0.34
C PHE A 60 0.97 13.61 1.53
N PHE A 61 0.15 14.63 1.84
CA PHE A 61 0.29 15.46 3.03
C PHE A 61 0.23 14.63 4.31
N ASN A 62 -0.70 13.67 4.39
CA ASN A 62 -0.93 12.87 5.58
C ASN A 62 0.28 11.98 5.93
N GLY A 63 0.82 11.24 4.95
CA GLY A 63 1.89 10.26 5.21
C GLY A 63 3.18 10.87 5.79
N ALA A 64 3.63 12.00 5.26
CA ALA A 64 4.85 12.65 5.71
C ALA A 64 4.69 13.38 7.05
N MET A 65 3.52 13.98 7.28
CA MET A 65 3.24 14.70 8.52
C MET A 65 3.00 13.74 9.69
N SER A 66 2.42 12.56 9.45
CA SER A 66 2.21 11.53 10.46
C SER A 66 3.54 11.07 11.09
N SER A 67 4.54 10.74 10.28
CA SER A 67 5.86 10.31 10.78
C SER A 67 6.61 11.42 11.53
N SER A 68 6.52 12.67 11.03
CA SER A 68 7.07 13.85 11.71
C SER A 68 6.42 14.04 13.10
N THR A 69 5.09 14.07 13.14
CA THR A 69 4.31 14.30 14.37
C THR A 69 4.62 13.24 15.41
N GLN A 70 4.62 11.97 15.01
CA GLN A 70 4.97 10.86 15.89
C GLN A 70 6.39 11.04 16.48
N ARG A 71 7.38 11.40 15.66
CA ARG A 71 8.75 11.61 16.13
C ARG A 71 8.84 12.71 17.20
N TYR A 72 8.25 13.88 16.93
CA TYR A 72 8.31 15.01 17.87
C TYR A 72 7.60 14.68 19.19
N ILE A 73 6.44 14.01 19.14
CA ILE A 73 5.71 13.57 20.33
C ILE A 73 6.52 12.54 21.12
N THR A 74 7.05 11.50 20.48
CA THR A 74 7.86 10.48 21.15
C THR A 74 9.12 11.07 21.78
N PHE A 75 9.77 12.05 21.14
CA PHE A 75 10.94 12.71 21.69
C PHE A 75 10.61 13.58 22.92
N ALA A 76 9.52 14.35 22.86
CA ALA A 76 9.07 15.14 24.01
C ALA A 76 8.65 14.25 25.18
N LEU A 77 7.94 13.15 24.89
CA LEU A 77 7.54 12.15 25.88
C LEU A 77 8.77 11.52 26.55
N GLY A 78 9.78 11.13 25.77
CA GLY A 78 11.02 10.53 26.28
C GLY A 78 11.87 11.45 27.15
N LYS A 79 11.72 12.77 27.02
CA LYS A 79 12.38 13.76 27.89
C LYS A 79 11.66 13.97 29.22
N GLY A 80 10.42 13.52 29.37
CA GLY A 80 9.61 13.73 30.57
C GLY A 80 9.14 15.17 30.80
N ASP A 81 9.31 16.06 29.81
CA ASP A 81 8.84 17.45 29.90
C ASP A 81 7.40 17.56 29.37
N PHE A 82 6.45 17.60 30.30
CA PHE A 82 5.02 17.69 29.98
C PHE A 82 4.65 18.97 29.25
N ASN A 83 5.24 20.11 29.62
CA ASN A 83 4.93 21.40 28.99
C ASN A 83 5.38 21.39 27.53
N GLN A 84 6.57 20.84 27.26
CA GLN A 84 7.06 20.69 25.90
C GLN A 84 6.22 19.70 25.10
N LEU A 85 5.81 18.57 25.70
CA LEU A 85 4.92 17.59 25.06
C LEU A 85 3.58 18.21 24.66
N GLN A 86 2.98 19.01 25.55
CA GLN A 86 1.72 19.71 25.28
C GLN A 86 1.88 20.74 24.15
N LYS A 87 2.96 21.52 24.14
CA LYS A 87 3.28 22.47 23.04
C LYS A 87 3.47 21.75 21.71
N VAL A 88 4.16 20.61 21.69
CA VAL A 88 4.34 19.79 20.50
C VAL A 88 3.01 19.27 19.98
N PHE A 89 2.14 18.78 20.86
CA PHE A 89 0.80 18.32 20.48
C PHE A 89 -0.04 19.46 19.88
N GLN A 90 -0.11 20.61 20.54
CA GLN A 90 -0.84 21.80 20.06
C GLN A 90 -0.34 22.26 18.70
N THR A 91 0.98 22.37 18.56
CA THR A 91 1.62 22.75 17.28
C THR A 91 1.30 21.74 16.19
N SER A 92 1.30 20.45 16.51
CA SER A 92 0.91 19.39 15.58
C SER A 92 -0.54 19.54 15.12
N VAL A 93 -1.47 19.79 16.04
CA VAL A 93 -2.88 20.02 15.72
C VAL A 93 -3.04 21.25 14.82
N ASN A 94 -2.37 22.36 15.13
CA ASN A 94 -2.43 23.59 14.33
C ASN A 94 -1.89 23.38 12.91
N ILE A 95 -0.79 22.64 12.75
CA ILE A 95 -0.23 22.29 11.43
C ILE A 95 -1.24 21.45 10.62
N HIS A 96 -1.85 20.44 11.23
CA HIS A 96 -2.81 19.57 10.52
C HIS A 96 -4.11 20.30 10.17
N LEU A 97 -4.57 21.22 11.03
CA LEU A 97 -5.68 22.11 10.71
C LEU A 97 -5.35 23.04 9.53
N LEU A 98 -4.16 23.65 9.52
CA LEU A 98 -3.71 24.46 8.39
C LEU A 98 -3.71 23.63 7.10
N VAL A 99 -3.18 22.42 7.13
CA VAL A 99 -3.12 21.57 5.94
C VAL A 99 -4.52 21.13 5.50
N ALA A 100 -5.42 20.81 6.42
CA ALA A 100 -6.81 20.51 6.09
C ALA A 100 -7.50 21.71 5.41
N LEU A 101 -7.23 22.93 5.86
CA LEU A 101 -7.72 24.16 5.21
C LEU A 101 -7.11 24.38 3.82
N VAL A 102 -5.82 24.07 3.63
CA VAL A 102 -5.19 24.11 2.30
C VAL A 102 -5.82 23.09 1.36
N VAL A 103 -6.10 21.87 1.84
CA VAL A 103 -6.79 20.84 1.05
C VAL A 103 -8.21 21.28 0.70
N LEU A 104 -8.95 21.88 1.63
CA LEU A 104 -10.27 22.46 1.35
C LEU A 104 -10.19 23.55 0.27
N PHE A 105 -9.26 24.49 0.42
CA PHE A 105 -9.07 25.56 -0.56
C PHE A 105 -8.72 25.03 -1.95
N LEU A 106 -7.77 24.10 -2.06
CA LEU A 106 -7.38 23.48 -3.33
C LEU A 106 -8.49 22.61 -3.92
N GLY A 107 -9.26 21.92 -3.07
CA GLY A 107 -10.43 21.14 -3.45
C GLY A 107 -11.50 22.04 -4.07
N GLU A 108 -11.99 23.02 -3.33
CA GLU A 108 -13.09 23.91 -3.79
C GLU A 108 -12.70 24.82 -4.96
N THR A 109 -11.41 25.02 -5.23
CA THR A 109 -10.94 25.84 -6.37
C THR A 109 -10.53 24.97 -7.55
N VAL A 110 -9.29 24.49 -7.54
CA VAL A 110 -8.69 23.74 -8.65
C VAL A 110 -9.37 22.38 -8.83
N GLY A 111 -9.69 21.71 -7.73
CA GLY A 111 -10.30 20.39 -7.78
C GLY A 111 -11.75 20.41 -8.28
N LEU A 112 -12.54 21.42 -7.88
CA LEU A 112 -13.92 21.59 -8.35
C LEU A 112 -13.95 21.98 -9.84
N TRP A 113 -13.06 22.88 -10.26
CA TRP A 113 -12.85 23.16 -11.69
C TRP A 113 -12.51 21.87 -12.46
N PHE A 114 -11.60 21.06 -11.92
CA PHE A 114 -11.20 19.82 -12.56
C PHE A 114 -12.34 18.80 -12.67
N LEU A 115 -13.20 18.70 -11.65
CA LEU A 115 -14.40 17.86 -11.66
C LEU A 115 -15.35 18.22 -12.80
N TYR A 116 -15.68 19.50 -12.97
CA TYR A 116 -16.65 19.92 -13.97
C TYR A 116 -16.08 19.96 -15.40
N GLU A 117 -14.81 20.34 -15.56
CA GLU A 117 -14.26 20.65 -16.89
C GLU A 117 -13.40 19.54 -17.51
N LYS A 118 -12.88 18.60 -16.70
CA LYS A 118 -11.89 17.61 -17.17
C LYS A 118 -12.29 16.16 -16.93
N MET A 119 -13.11 15.88 -15.91
CA MET A 119 -13.59 14.53 -15.70
C MET A 119 -14.71 14.19 -16.68
N VAL A 120 -14.66 12.99 -17.23
CA VAL A 120 -15.75 12.45 -18.06
C VAL A 120 -16.70 11.72 -17.13
N ILE A 121 -17.84 12.37 -16.86
CA ILE A 121 -18.91 11.88 -16.00
C ILE A 121 -20.23 11.97 -16.78
N PRO A 122 -21.07 10.92 -16.77
CA PRO A 122 -22.39 10.96 -17.40
C PRO A 122 -23.22 12.12 -16.84
N SER A 123 -23.96 12.81 -17.70
CA SER A 123 -24.77 13.98 -17.32
C SER A 123 -25.79 13.67 -16.21
N SER A 124 -26.36 12.46 -16.22
CA SER A 124 -27.28 11.97 -15.19
C SER A 124 -26.63 11.77 -13.82
N ARG A 125 -25.30 11.72 -13.73
CA ARG A 125 -24.54 11.43 -12.50
C ARG A 125 -23.67 12.57 -12.01
N ILE A 126 -23.68 13.74 -12.67
CA ILE A 126 -22.86 14.89 -12.26
C ILE A 126 -23.22 15.35 -10.83
N GLU A 127 -24.50 15.38 -10.47
CA GLU A 127 -24.93 15.76 -9.12
C GLU A 127 -24.43 14.76 -8.06
N ALA A 128 -24.56 13.46 -8.32
CA ALA A 128 -24.05 12.44 -7.42
C ALA A 128 -22.52 12.52 -7.29
N ALA A 129 -21.80 12.75 -8.39
CA ALA A 129 -20.36 12.95 -8.40
C ALA A 129 -19.94 14.19 -7.58
N PHE A 130 -20.68 15.29 -7.67
CA PHE A 130 -20.45 16.48 -6.85
C PHE A 130 -20.57 16.17 -5.35
N TRP A 131 -21.62 15.45 -4.93
CA TRP A 131 -21.74 15.07 -3.52
C TRP A 131 -20.65 14.10 -3.06
N VAL A 132 -20.28 13.12 -3.90
CA VAL A 132 -19.14 12.23 -3.63
C VAL A 132 -17.86 13.04 -3.44
N TYR A 133 -17.64 14.06 -4.28
CA TYR A 133 -16.50 14.95 -4.21
C TYR A 133 -16.46 15.72 -2.88
N GLN A 134 -17.58 16.34 -2.50
CA GLN A 134 -17.73 17.10 -1.25
C GLN A 134 -17.52 16.22 -0.01
N PHE A 135 -18.15 15.04 0.04
CA PHE A 135 -17.93 14.09 1.14
C PHE A 135 -16.49 13.59 1.19
N SER A 136 -15.82 13.45 0.04
CA SER A 136 -14.42 13.05 -0.02
C SER A 136 -13.50 14.13 0.57
N ILE A 137 -13.76 15.42 0.33
CA ILE A 137 -13.03 16.54 0.95
C ILE A 137 -13.15 16.48 2.46
N VAL A 138 -14.38 16.40 2.99
CA VAL A 138 -14.63 16.33 4.43
C VAL A 138 -13.96 15.11 5.06
N THR A 139 -14.04 13.95 4.39
CA THR A 139 -13.36 12.71 4.81
C THR A 139 -11.86 12.92 4.91
N MET A 140 -11.23 13.54 3.91
CA MET A 140 -9.80 13.83 3.91
C MET A 140 -9.41 14.79 5.04
N MET A 141 -10.18 15.87 5.25
CA MET A 141 -9.94 16.80 6.35
C MET A 141 -10.00 16.10 7.70
N ALA A 142 -11.02 15.27 7.93
CA ALA A 142 -11.16 14.48 9.15
C ALA A 142 -10.00 13.49 9.34
N MET A 143 -9.51 12.88 8.25
CA MET A 143 -8.34 12.00 8.27
C MET A 143 -7.07 12.77 8.69
N ILE A 144 -6.80 13.94 8.11
CA ILE A 144 -5.64 14.77 8.41
C ILE A 144 -5.67 15.24 9.87
N VAL A 145 -6.82 15.72 10.36
CA VAL A 145 -6.98 16.20 11.75
C VAL A 145 -6.86 15.05 12.78
N SER A 146 -7.08 13.80 12.37
CA SER A 146 -6.94 12.64 13.26
C SER A 146 -5.48 12.23 13.51
N VAL A 147 -4.53 12.69 12.69
CA VAL A 147 -3.12 12.25 12.72
C VAL A 147 -2.43 12.52 14.06
N PRO A 148 -2.51 13.72 14.67
CA PRO A 148 -1.87 13.97 15.96
C PRO A 148 -2.35 13.03 17.07
N TYR A 149 -3.63 12.67 17.06
CA TYR A 149 -4.25 11.77 18.04
C TYR A 149 -3.74 10.34 17.87
N ASN A 150 -3.64 9.88 16.63
CA ASN A 150 -3.03 8.59 16.34
C ASN A 150 -1.56 8.54 16.80
N ALA A 151 -0.81 9.61 16.54
CA ALA A 151 0.58 9.73 16.95
C ALA A 151 0.76 9.67 18.49
N VAL A 152 -0.13 10.28 19.28
CA VAL A 152 -0.10 10.19 20.76
C VAL A 152 -0.33 8.75 21.22
N ILE A 153 -1.34 8.05 20.68
CA ILE A 153 -1.62 6.65 21.05
C ILE A 153 -0.40 5.75 20.79
N ILE A 154 0.24 5.95 19.62
CA ILE A 154 1.42 5.19 19.23
C ILE A 154 2.62 5.55 20.11
N ALA A 155 2.85 6.84 20.40
CA ALA A 155 3.97 7.29 21.23
C ALA A 155 3.88 6.77 22.68
N HIS A 156 2.67 6.61 23.22
CA HIS A 156 2.42 5.98 24.52
C HIS A 156 2.34 4.45 24.46
N GLU A 157 2.68 3.85 23.32
CA GLU A 157 2.67 2.41 23.10
C GLU A 157 1.31 1.73 23.38
N LYS A 158 0.20 2.48 23.31
CA LYS A 158 -1.17 1.97 23.51
C LYS A 158 -1.69 1.25 22.26
N MET A 159 -0.93 0.27 21.79
CA MET A 159 -1.17 -0.48 20.56
C MET A 159 -2.49 -1.27 20.57
N SER A 160 -2.98 -1.67 21.75
CA SER A 160 -4.29 -2.32 21.88
C SER A 160 -5.43 -1.39 21.48
N ALA A 161 -5.42 -0.13 21.95
CA ALA A 161 -6.43 0.86 21.59
C ALA A 161 -6.40 1.15 20.08
N PHE A 162 -5.21 1.31 19.51
CA PHE A 162 -5.04 1.46 18.06
C PHE A 162 -5.65 0.28 17.28
N ALA A 163 -5.41 -0.96 17.74
CA ALA A 163 -5.95 -2.16 17.11
C ALA A 163 -7.49 -2.23 17.20
N TYR A 164 -8.08 -1.98 18.36
CA TYR A 164 -9.55 -2.01 18.52
C TYR A 164 -10.25 -0.94 17.68
N ILE A 165 -9.70 0.27 17.60
CA ILE A 165 -10.26 1.33 16.75
C ILE A 165 -10.16 0.96 15.27
N SER A 166 -9.05 0.35 14.84
CA SER A 166 -8.89 -0.15 13.46
C SER A 166 -9.89 -1.26 13.12
N VAL A 167 -10.18 -2.15 14.09
CA VAL A 167 -11.20 -3.20 13.93
C VAL A 167 -12.60 -2.58 13.85
N LEU A 168 -12.91 -1.58 14.69
CA LEU A 168 -14.17 -0.83 14.63
C LEU A 168 -14.37 -0.21 13.23
N GLU A 169 -13.35 0.44 12.67
CA GLU A 169 -13.42 1.00 11.31
C GLU A 169 -13.83 -0.04 10.26
N VAL A 170 -13.27 -1.25 10.34
CA VAL A 170 -13.59 -2.33 9.40
C VAL A 170 -14.98 -2.92 9.62
N LEU A 171 -15.42 -3.04 10.88
CA LEU A 171 -16.79 -3.43 11.19
C LEU A 171 -17.81 -2.39 10.72
N LEU A 172 -17.50 -1.10 10.84
CA LEU A 172 -18.34 -0.03 10.32
C LEU A 172 -18.43 -0.11 8.78
N LYS A 173 -17.34 -0.39 8.06
CA LYS A 173 -17.38 -0.62 6.61
C LYS A 173 -18.32 -1.77 6.22
N LEU A 174 -18.33 -2.87 6.98
CA LEU A 174 -19.31 -3.94 6.78
C LEU A 174 -20.75 -3.47 7.04
N GLY A 175 -20.96 -2.66 8.07
CA GLY A 175 -22.25 -2.01 8.35
C GLY A 175 -22.72 -1.11 7.21
N ILE A 176 -21.84 -0.30 6.62
CA ILE A 176 -22.13 0.56 5.45
C ILE A 176 -22.62 -0.30 4.29
N VAL A 177 -21.91 -1.39 4.00
CA VAL A 177 -22.29 -2.32 2.92
C VAL A 177 -23.68 -2.91 3.14
N TYR A 178 -24.03 -3.25 4.38
CA TYR A 178 -25.37 -3.72 4.73
C TYR A 178 -26.45 -2.63 4.56
N LEU A 179 -26.18 -1.41 5.02
CA LEU A 179 -27.10 -0.27 4.89
C LEU A 179 -27.37 0.11 3.44
N LEU A 180 -26.39 -0.04 2.54
CA LEU A 180 -26.58 0.17 1.11
C LEU A 180 -27.59 -0.78 0.47
N TYR A 181 -27.78 -1.97 1.03
CA TYR A 181 -28.79 -2.91 0.55
C TYR A 181 -30.21 -2.47 0.94
N LEU A 182 -30.36 -1.82 2.09
CA LEU A 182 -31.65 -1.38 2.64
C LEU A 182 -32.12 -0.04 2.06
N THR A 183 -31.24 0.70 1.39
CA THR A 183 -31.54 2.06 0.95
C THR A 183 -32.10 2.08 -0.47
N GLU A 184 -33.22 2.80 -0.65
CA GLU A 184 -33.86 3.03 -1.96
C GLU A 184 -33.40 4.33 -2.65
N SER A 185 -32.74 5.23 -1.89
CA SER A 185 -32.16 6.48 -2.41
C SER A 185 -30.93 6.24 -3.30
N ASP A 186 -30.36 7.31 -3.87
CA ASP A 186 -29.13 7.23 -4.67
C ASP A 186 -27.98 6.61 -3.85
N LYS A 187 -27.64 5.37 -4.21
CA LYS A 187 -26.68 4.55 -3.48
C LYS A 187 -25.27 5.13 -3.52
N LEU A 188 -24.91 5.86 -4.58
CA LEU A 188 -23.59 6.47 -4.71
C LEU A 188 -23.42 7.61 -3.70
N ILE A 189 -24.41 8.48 -3.60
CA ILE A 189 -24.42 9.58 -2.62
C ILE A 189 -24.43 9.02 -1.19
N VAL A 190 -25.31 8.05 -0.92
CA VAL A 190 -25.42 7.41 0.40
C VAL A 190 -24.13 6.72 0.80
N TYR A 191 -23.46 6.03 -0.13
CA TYR A 191 -22.18 5.38 0.13
C TYR A 191 -21.10 6.39 0.55
N ALA A 192 -20.95 7.50 -0.19
CA ALA A 192 -19.98 8.53 0.14
C ALA A 192 -20.31 9.24 1.47
N ALA A 193 -21.59 9.52 1.73
CA ALA A 193 -22.04 10.11 2.98
C ALA A 193 -21.77 9.21 4.19
N LEU A 194 -22.05 7.90 4.06
CA LEU A 194 -21.80 6.91 5.12
C LEU A 194 -20.31 6.73 5.41
N LEU A 195 -19.45 6.74 4.39
CA LEU A 195 -18.01 6.73 4.58
C LEU A 195 -17.50 8.00 5.29
N CYS A 196 -18.03 9.16 4.92
CA CYS A 196 -17.73 10.41 5.60
C CYS A 196 -18.18 10.38 7.07
N ALA A 197 -19.40 9.92 7.34
CA ALA A 197 -19.94 9.77 8.69
C ALA A 197 -19.10 8.80 9.54
N MET A 198 -18.71 7.67 8.96
CA MET A 198 -17.78 6.72 9.59
C MET A 198 -16.45 7.39 9.92
N GLN A 199 -15.85 8.14 8.99
CA GLN A 199 -14.57 8.81 9.22
C GLN A 199 -14.67 9.87 10.34
N LEU A 200 -15.76 10.63 10.39
CA LEU A 200 -16.03 11.59 11.46
C LEU A 200 -16.21 10.89 12.81
N LEU A 201 -16.94 9.77 12.84
CA LEU A 201 -17.09 8.94 14.03
C LEU A 201 -15.73 8.45 14.54
N ILE A 202 -14.89 7.91 13.66
CA ILE A 202 -13.54 7.45 14.01
C ILE A 202 -12.69 8.61 14.56
N ARG A 203 -12.77 9.81 13.97
CA ARG A 203 -12.10 11.00 14.49
C ARG A 203 -12.56 11.35 15.91
N VAL A 204 -13.87 11.30 16.17
CA VAL A 204 -14.45 11.54 17.51
C VAL A 204 -13.98 10.48 18.50
N VAL A 205 -13.96 9.20 18.12
CA VAL A 205 -13.45 8.10 18.95
C VAL A 205 -11.98 8.33 19.33
N TYR A 206 -11.13 8.66 18.36
CA TYR A 206 -9.72 9.01 18.62
C TYR A 206 -9.60 10.21 19.56
N GLY A 207 -10.38 11.26 19.33
CA GLY A 207 -10.36 12.48 20.14
C GLY A 207 -10.76 12.21 21.58
N ARG A 208 -11.88 11.53 21.78
CA ARG A 208 -12.41 11.19 23.09
C ARG A 208 -11.46 10.26 23.84
N TYR A 209 -10.98 9.19 23.20
CA TYR A 209 -10.01 8.29 23.81
C TYR A 209 -8.78 9.06 24.27
N CYS A 210 -8.18 9.87 23.41
CA CYS A 210 -7.01 10.65 23.77
C CYS A 210 -7.28 11.61 24.93
N SER A 211 -8.39 12.35 24.90
CA SER A 211 -8.74 13.30 25.96
C SER A 211 -8.97 12.65 27.32
N CYS A 212 -9.43 11.39 27.35
CA CYS A 212 -9.64 10.66 28.61
C CYS A 212 -8.32 10.09 29.19
N TYR A 213 -7.39 9.67 28.34
CA TYR A 213 -6.19 8.93 28.75
C TYR A 213 -4.91 9.77 28.77
N PHE A 214 -4.85 10.88 28.03
CA PHE A 214 -3.63 11.69 27.83
C PHE A 214 -3.90 13.16 28.09
N LYS A 215 -3.32 13.70 29.18
CA LYS A 215 -3.56 15.08 29.63
C LYS A 215 -3.06 16.12 28.63
N GLU A 216 -2.00 15.82 27.89
CA GLU A 216 -1.42 16.70 26.87
C GLU A 216 -2.36 16.92 25.67
N THR A 217 -3.37 16.07 25.50
CA THR A 217 -4.33 16.17 24.38
C THR A 217 -5.48 17.13 24.64
N HIS A 218 -5.61 17.63 25.88
CA HIS A 218 -6.48 18.76 26.17
C HIS A 218 -5.93 19.99 25.45
N TYR A 219 -6.62 20.39 24.39
CA TYR A 219 -6.23 21.52 23.58
C TYR A 219 -6.30 22.80 24.42
N VAL A 220 -5.14 23.42 24.59
CA VAL A 220 -5.00 24.78 25.11
C VAL A 220 -4.45 25.60 23.96
N TYR A 221 -5.01 26.78 23.71
CA TYR A 221 -4.50 27.63 22.64
C TYR A 221 -3.07 28.06 22.97
N GLY A 222 -2.13 27.67 22.12
CA GLY A 222 -0.71 27.94 22.27
C GLY A 222 -0.05 28.04 20.90
N TRP A 223 0.78 29.05 20.72
CA TRP A 223 1.47 29.31 19.46
C TRP A 223 2.97 29.46 19.67
N ASP A 224 3.75 28.51 19.15
CA ASP A 224 5.20 28.58 19.12
C ASP A 224 5.67 28.67 17.67
N SER A 225 5.94 29.89 17.20
CA SER A 225 6.33 30.16 15.80
C SER A 225 7.60 29.40 15.40
N ARG A 226 8.53 29.18 16.33
CA ARG A 226 9.79 28.48 16.06
C ARG A 226 9.52 26.99 15.87
N LEU A 227 8.81 26.37 16.82
CA LEU A 227 8.46 24.96 16.75
C LEU A 227 7.56 24.66 15.54
N PHE A 228 6.60 25.55 15.24
CA PHE A 228 5.74 25.45 14.06
C PHE A 228 6.55 25.40 12.76
N LYS A 229 7.46 26.37 12.57
CA LYS A 229 8.31 26.43 11.37
C LYS A 229 9.22 25.21 11.28
N GLU A 230 9.79 24.78 12.40
CA GLU A 230 10.66 23.61 12.46
C GLU A 230 9.92 22.32 12.04
N MET A 231 8.76 22.05 12.65
CA MET A 231 7.95 20.87 12.36
C MET A 231 7.40 20.88 10.93
N LEU A 232 6.98 22.06 10.44
CA LEU A 232 6.48 22.21 9.07
C LEU A 232 7.59 21.98 8.04
N CYS A 233 8.77 22.58 8.22
CA CYS A 233 9.92 22.35 7.33
C CYS A 233 10.38 20.89 7.37
N PHE A 234 10.42 20.28 8.55
CA PHE A 234 10.79 18.86 8.69
C PHE A 234 9.78 17.93 7.99
N GLY A 235 8.47 18.18 8.18
CA GLY A 235 7.41 17.47 7.46
C GLY A 235 7.51 17.66 5.94
N GLY A 236 7.80 18.89 5.50
CA GLY A 236 7.93 19.25 4.09
C GLY A 236 8.97 18.44 3.32
N TRP A 237 10.15 18.21 3.89
CA TRP A 237 11.18 17.38 3.24
C TRP A 237 10.78 15.90 3.13
N ASN A 238 9.94 15.40 4.03
CA ASN A 238 9.41 14.04 3.95
C ASN A 238 8.27 13.89 2.92
N LEU A 239 7.61 14.99 2.52
CA LEU A 239 6.55 14.97 1.51
C LEU A 239 7.04 14.51 0.14
N TRP A 240 8.28 14.88 -0.22
CA TRP A 240 8.81 14.65 -1.55
C TRP A 240 8.80 13.17 -1.96
N GLY A 241 9.11 12.25 -1.04
CA GLY A 241 9.12 10.81 -1.32
C GLY A 241 7.73 10.20 -1.53
N GLY A 242 6.70 10.73 -0.86
CA GLY A 242 5.32 10.26 -1.03
C GLY A 242 4.60 10.90 -2.21
N PHE A 243 4.99 12.14 -2.56
CA PHE A 243 4.40 12.92 -3.63
C PHE A 243 4.41 12.16 -4.97
N ALA A 244 5.58 11.70 -5.42
CA ALA A 244 5.71 11.04 -6.72
C ALA A 244 4.77 9.83 -6.83
N THR A 245 4.72 9.00 -5.78
CA THR A 245 3.92 7.77 -5.75
C THR A 245 2.42 8.03 -5.82
N VAL A 246 1.94 9.00 -5.06
CA VAL A 246 0.52 9.38 -5.08
C VAL A 246 0.15 10.00 -6.42
N PHE A 247 0.97 10.91 -6.93
CA PHE A 247 0.70 11.62 -8.17
C PHE A 247 0.70 10.71 -9.40
N PHE A 248 1.64 9.78 -9.54
CA PHE A 248 1.58 8.89 -10.70
C PHE A 248 0.39 7.93 -10.61
N SER A 249 0.08 7.42 -9.41
CA SER A 249 -1.00 6.44 -9.24
C SER A 249 -2.37 7.05 -9.56
N GLN A 250 -2.65 8.23 -9.00
CA GLN A 250 -3.90 8.95 -9.25
C GLN A 250 -3.89 9.67 -10.61
N GLY A 251 -2.73 10.08 -11.11
CA GLY A 251 -2.57 10.58 -12.46
C GLY A 251 -2.99 9.55 -13.50
N ILE A 252 -2.63 8.27 -13.33
CA ILE A 252 -3.17 7.19 -14.18
C ILE A 252 -4.69 7.09 -14.05
N ASN A 253 -5.23 7.16 -12.82
CA ASN A 253 -6.68 7.07 -12.61
C ASN A 253 -7.43 8.20 -13.34
N ILE A 254 -6.90 9.42 -13.28
CA ILE A 254 -7.40 10.58 -14.01
C ILE A 254 -7.31 10.37 -15.53
N LEU A 255 -6.17 9.89 -16.04
CA LEU A 255 -6.02 9.63 -17.48
C LEU A 255 -7.02 8.60 -17.98
N LEU A 256 -7.23 7.52 -17.24
CA LEU A 256 -8.22 6.50 -17.62
C LEU A 256 -9.63 7.08 -17.68
N ASN A 257 -9.98 7.99 -16.76
CA ASN A 257 -11.27 8.67 -16.80
C ASN A 257 -11.39 9.63 -17.99
N MET A 258 -10.40 10.50 -18.17
CA MET A 258 -10.44 11.53 -19.19
C MET A 258 -10.57 10.94 -20.61
N PHE A 259 -9.98 9.77 -20.86
CA PHE A 259 -10.00 9.13 -22.18
C PHE A 259 -11.12 8.08 -22.34
N PHE A 260 -11.53 7.39 -21.27
CA PHE A 260 -12.40 6.20 -21.38
C PHE A 260 -13.58 6.18 -20.40
N GLY A 261 -13.71 7.20 -19.55
CA GLY A 261 -14.82 7.33 -18.61
C GLY A 261 -14.78 6.34 -17.43
N PRO A 262 -15.82 6.39 -16.57
CA PRO A 262 -15.81 5.75 -15.26
C PRO A 262 -15.79 4.22 -15.30
N VAL A 263 -16.28 3.58 -16.36
CA VAL A 263 -16.28 2.11 -16.48
C VAL A 263 -14.85 1.54 -16.44
N VAL A 264 -13.89 2.24 -17.08
CA VAL A 264 -12.47 1.85 -17.04
C VAL A 264 -11.85 2.16 -15.67
N ASN A 265 -12.28 3.24 -15.00
CA ASN A 265 -11.90 3.51 -13.62
C ASN A 265 -12.38 2.42 -12.66
N ALA A 266 -13.57 1.85 -12.88
CA ALA A 266 -14.05 0.72 -12.07
C ALA A 266 -13.14 -0.50 -12.23
N ALA A 267 -12.71 -0.80 -13.46
CA ALA A 267 -11.74 -1.85 -13.73
C ALA A 267 -10.40 -1.60 -13.02
N ARG A 268 -9.91 -0.35 -13.04
CA ARG A 268 -8.71 0.08 -12.29
C ARG A 268 -8.91 -0.10 -10.78
N GLY A 269 -10.05 0.30 -10.25
CA GLY A 269 -10.37 0.19 -8.82
C GLY A 269 -10.27 -1.25 -8.33
N ILE A 270 -10.86 -2.20 -9.06
CA ILE A 270 -10.74 -3.63 -8.75
C ILE A 270 -9.29 -4.12 -8.86
N ALA A 271 -8.56 -3.71 -9.89
CA ALA A 271 -7.17 -4.10 -10.05
C ALA A 271 -6.27 -3.58 -8.91
N ILE A 272 -6.52 -2.37 -8.40
CA ILE A 272 -5.87 -1.83 -7.20
C ILE A 272 -6.17 -2.70 -5.96
N GLN A 273 -7.39 -3.20 -5.79
CA GLN A 273 -7.73 -4.07 -4.65
C GLN A 273 -6.91 -5.37 -4.66
N VAL A 274 -6.77 -6.00 -5.83
CA VAL A 274 -5.93 -7.20 -6.00
C VAL A 274 -4.45 -6.86 -5.76
N GLN A 275 -3.95 -5.77 -6.34
CA GLN A 275 -2.58 -5.30 -6.10
C GLN A 275 -2.32 -5.05 -4.60
N GLY A 276 -3.21 -4.35 -3.91
CA GLY A 276 -3.06 -3.99 -2.50
C GLY A 276 -2.96 -5.22 -1.60
N ALA A 277 -3.79 -6.23 -1.86
CA ALA A 277 -3.73 -7.51 -1.16
C ALA A 277 -2.35 -8.18 -1.30
N VAL A 278 -1.78 -8.20 -2.52
CA VAL A 278 -0.46 -8.81 -2.79
C VAL A 278 0.69 -7.99 -2.20
N VAL A 279 0.66 -6.66 -2.34
CA VAL A 279 1.69 -5.75 -1.80
C VAL A 279 1.83 -5.90 -0.28
N GLN A 280 0.72 -6.12 0.43
CA GLN A 280 0.73 -6.25 1.88
C GLN A 280 1.60 -7.42 2.37
N PHE A 281 1.67 -8.53 1.62
CA PHE A 281 2.55 -9.65 1.95
C PHE A 281 4.03 -9.25 1.87
N SER A 282 4.41 -8.47 0.86
CA SER A 282 5.78 -7.97 0.69
C SER A 282 6.20 -7.06 1.83
N ILE A 283 5.35 -6.10 2.20
CA ILE A 283 5.65 -5.13 3.26
C ILE A 283 5.93 -5.87 4.58
N ASN A 284 5.11 -6.85 4.93
CA ASN A 284 5.28 -7.58 6.19
C ASN A 284 6.54 -8.44 6.20
N PHE A 285 6.86 -9.09 5.07
CA PHE A 285 8.10 -9.83 4.96
C PHE A 285 9.33 -8.92 5.16
N GLN A 286 9.34 -7.76 4.50
CA GLN A 286 10.48 -6.82 4.56
C GLN A 286 10.60 -6.11 5.91
N THR A 287 9.50 -5.89 6.63
CA THR A 287 9.51 -5.22 7.94
C THR A 287 10.47 -5.88 8.94
N ALA A 288 10.65 -7.21 8.87
CA ALA A 288 11.59 -7.93 9.73
C ALA A 288 13.07 -7.75 9.33
N LEU A 289 13.36 -7.49 8.05
CA LEU A 289 14.72 -7.37 7.51
C LEU A 289 15.24 -5.92 7.54
N ASN A 290 14.36 -4.93 7.44
CA ASN A 290 14.73 -3.51 7.33
C ASN A 290 15.60 -3.00 8.50
N PRO A 291 15.32 -3.31 9.78
CA PRO A 291 16.17 -2.89 10.91
C PRO A 291 17.58 -3.49 10.85
N GLN A 292 17.70 -4.75 10.39
CA GLN A 292 18.99 -5.45 10.27
C GLN A 292 19.87 -4.81 9.19
N ILE A 293 19.27 -4.37 8.07
CA ILE A 293 19.99 -3.63 7.01
C ILE A 293 20.52 -2.31 7.56
N THR A 294 19.71 -1.60 8.33
CA THR A 294 20.11 -0.31 8.93
C THR A 294 21.23 -0.50 9.96
N LYS A 295 21.10 -1.52 10.82
CA LYS A 295 22.10 -1.83 11.85
C LYS A 295 23.44 -2.26 11.25
N SER A 296 23.43 -3.11 10.23
CA SER A 296 24.65 -3.57 9.56
C SER A 296 25.39 -2.43 8.87
N TYR A 297 24.67 -1.50 8.24
CA TYR A 297 25.26 -0.25 7.73
C TYR A 297 25.91 0.59 8.84
N ALA A 298 25.21 0.80 9.96
CA ALA A 298 25.73 1.59 11.08
C ALA A 298 26.99 0.98 11.72
N LEU A 299 27.14 -0.36 11.66
CA LEU A 299 28.32 -1.08 12.12
C LEU A 299 29.45 -1.15 11.09
N GLY A 300 29.22 -0.69 9.85
CA GLY A 300 30.18 -0.83 8.73
C GLY A 300 30.31 -2.24 8.18
N ASP A 301 29.41 -3.17 8.54
CA ASP A 301 29.40 -4.55 8.05
C ASP A 301 28.65 -4.65 6.71
N PHE A 302 29.29 -4.14 5.66
CA PHE A 302 28.74 -4.12 4.30
C PHE A 302 28.52 -5.53 3.72
N THR A 303 29.36 -6.50 4.08
CA THR A 303 29.23 -7.88 3.60
C THR A 303 27.93 -8.50 4.10
N TYR A 304 27.64 -8.35 5.40
CA TYR A 304 26.38 -8.81 5.96
C TYR A 304 25.20 -8.00 5.40
N MET A 305 25.34 -6.68 5.28
CA MET A 305 24.32 -5.80 4.67
C MET A 305 23.92 -6.26 3.25
N TYR A 306 24.89 -6.55 2.38
CA TYR A 306 24.61 -7.06 1.04
C TYR A 306 23.89 -8.41 1.07
N SER A 307 24.30 -9.31 1.96
CA SER A 307 23.64 -10.61 2.12
C SER A 307 22.16 -10.45 2.52
N LEU A 308 21.85 -9.48 3.38
CA LEU A 308 20.48 -9.15 3.77
C LEU A 308 19.68 -8.56 2.62
N ILE A 309 20.25 -7.64 1.85
CA ILE A 309 19.59 -7.06 0.67
C ILE A 309 19.29 -8.15 -0.37
N PHE A 310 20.26 -9.03 -0.66
CA PHE A 310 20.11 -10.11 -1.63
C PHE A 310 19.00 -11.07 -1.21
N ARG A 311 18.99 -11.47 0.06
CA ARG A 311 17.95 -12.33 0.63
C ARG A 311 16.59 -11.63 0.61
N SER A 312 16.53 -10.35 0.98
CA SER A 312 15.29 -9.58 1.00
C SER A 312 14.66 -9.51 -0.39
N SER A 313 15.41 -9.10 -1.41
CA SER A 313 14.91 -9.01 -2.78
C SER A 313 14.51 -10.37 -3.34
N ARG A 314 15.35 -11.41 -3.16
CA ARG A 314 15.06 -12.75 -3.66
C ARG A 314 13.84 -13.37 -2.98
N PHE A 315 13.77 -13.36 -1.65
CA PHE A 315 12.64 -13.94 -0.95
C PHE A 315 11.34 -13.18 -1.16
N THR A 316 11.40 -11.84 -1.27
CA THR A 316 10.22 -11.06 -1.66
C THR A 316 9.72 -11.50 -3.03
N PHE A 317 10.60 -11.63 -4.03
CA PHE A 317 10.23 -12.13 -5.34
C PHE A 317 9.59 -13.52 -5.27
N LEU A 318 10.24 -14.48 -4.61
CA LEU A 318 9.74 -15.85 -4.52
C LEU A 318 8.37 -15.91 -3.82
N LEU A 319 8.20 -15.17 -2.72
CA LEU A 319 6.94 -15.09 -1.99
C LEU A 319 5.82 -14.52 -2.87
N LEU A 320 6.07 -13.38 -3.53
CA LEU A 320 5.06 -12.76 -4.38
C LEU A 320 4.78 -13.57 -5.64
N ALA A 321 5.78 -14.25 -6.21
CA ALA A 321 5.59 -15.12 -7.38
C ALA A 321 4.71 -16.33 -7.05
N VAL A 322 4.86 -16.94 -5.86
CA VAL A 322 3.97 -18.04 -5.40
C VAL A 322 2.51 -17.59 -5.32
N ILE A 323 2.27 -16.38 -4.82
CA ILE A 323 0.90 -15.84 -4.67
C ILE A 323 0.36 -15.35 -6.02
N SER A 324 1.19 -14.68 -6.81
CA SER A 324 0.74 -13.97 -8.02
C SER A 324 0.61 -14.88 -9.23
N LEU A 325 1.43 -15.93 -9.38
CA LEU A 325 1.34 -16.83 -10.54
C LEU A 325 -0.04 -17.46 -10.74
N PRO A 326 -0.68 -18.10 -9.73
CA PRO A 326 -2.03 -18.63 -9.91
C PRO A 326 -3.04 -17.53 -10.24
N ILE A 327 -2.90 -16.34 -9.66
CA ILE A 327 -3.77 -15.18 -9.94
C ILE A 327 -3.57 -14.68 -11.37
N LEU A 328 -2.33 -14.67 -11.88
CA LEU A 328 -1.99 -14.22 -13.23
C LEU A 328 -2.58 -15.12 -14.31
N LEU A 329 -2.49 -16.44 -14.12
CA LEU A 329 -2.99 -17.40 -15.10
C LEU A 329 -4.51 -17.43 -15.09
N GLU A 330 -5.11 -17.62 -13.91
CA GLU A 330 -6.56 -17.79 -13.71
C GLU A 330 -7.28 -16.49 -13.32
N THR A 331 -6.78 -15.34 -13.77
CA THR A 331 -7.36 -14.03 -13.41
C THR A 331 -8.85 -13.97 -13.74
N ASP A 332 -9.26 -14.43 -14.93
CA ASP A 332 -10.66 -14.38 -15.36
C ASP A 332 -11.55 -15.26 -14.48
N MET A 333 -11.15 -16.51 -14.22
CA MET A 333 -11.88 -17.42 -13.32
C MET A 333 -12.04 -16.80 -11.93
N ILE A 334 -10.93 -16.32 -11.33
CA ILE A 334 -10.93 -15.75 -9.98
C ILE A 334 -11.84 -14.52 -9.92
N LEU A 335 -11.75 -13.61 -10.90
CA LEU A 335 -12.59 -12.42 -10.93
C LEU A 335 -14.07 -12.75 -11.13
N ARG A 336 -14.41 -13.73 -11.97
CA ARG A 336 -15.81 -14.17 -12.15
C ARG A 336 -16.39 -14.80 -10.88
N LEU A 337 -15.61 -15.66 -10.20
CA LEU A 337 -16.01 -16.24 -8.92
C LEU A 337 -16.20 -15.18 -7.84
N TRP A 338 -15.33 -14.17 -7.83
CA TRP A 338 -15.37 -13.09 -6.85
C TRP A 338 -16.50 -12.09 -7.13
N LEU A 339 -16.58 -11.52 -8.32
CA LEU A 339 -17.43 -10.35 -8.62
C LEU A 339 -18.75 -10.70 -9.30
N LYS A 340 -18.87 -11.88 -9.91
CA LYS A 340 -19.92 -12.25 -10.89
C LYS A 340 -19.85 -11.43 -12.17
N THR A 341 -19.99 -10.10 -12.09
CA THR A 341 -19.85 -9.17 -13.20
C THR A 341 -18.48 -8.49 -13.15
N VAL A 342 -17.67 -8.72 -14.17
CA VAL A 342 -16.31 -8.20 -14.26
C VAL A 342 -16.28 -7.06 -15.27
N PRO A 343 -15.86 -5.84 -14.89
CA PRO A 343 -15.70 -4.75 -15.84
C PRO A 343 -14.72 -5.11 -16.96
N HIS A 344 -14.93 -4.53 -18.15
CA HIS A 344 -14.01 -4.70 -19.26
C HIS A 344 -12.60 -4.18 -18.88
N TYR A 345 -11.54 -4.79 -19.42
CA TYR A 345 -10.12 -4.55 -19.09
C TYR A 345 -9.63 -4.98 -17.70
N THR A 346 -10.48 -5.33 -16.71
CA THR A 346 -10.01 -5.69 -15.35
C THR A 346 -8.98 -6.82 -15.35
N VAL A 347 -9.19 -7.85 -16.17
CA VAL A 347 -8.26 -8.99 -16.30
C VAL A 347 -6.86 -8.52 -16.73
N LEU A 348 -6.78 -7.67 -17.76
CA LEU A 348 -5.51 -7.15 -18.26
C LEU A 348 -4.82 -6.24 -17.24
N PHE A 349 -5.60 -5.39 -16.55
CA PHE A 349 -5.06 -4.50 -15.53
C PHE A 349 -4.48 -5.29 -14.36
N VAL A 350 -5.20 -6.28 -13.84
CA VAL A 350 -4.70 -7.16 -12.78
C VAL A 350 -3.40 -7.83 -13.20
N ARG A 351 -3.36 -8.40 -14.42
CA ARG A 351 -2.15 -9.09 -14.90
C ARG A 351 -0.93 -8.17 -14.97
N LEU A 352 -1.06 -7.00 -15.59
CA LEU A 352 0.05 -6.05 -15.72
C LEU A 352 0.46 -5.47 -14.37
N MET A 353 -0.50 -5.13 -13.50
CA MET A 353 -0.23 -4.59 -12.17
C MET A 353 0.48 -5.60 -11.27
N LEU A 354 0.16 -6.89 -11.34
CA LEU A 354 0.87 -7.92 -10.58
C LEU A 354 2.33 -8.05 -11.03
N CYS A 355 2.61 -7.99 -12.33
CA CYS A 355 3.99 -7.94 -12.83
C CYS A 355 4.76 -6.73 -12.30
N ILE A 356 4.14 -5.54 -12.32
CA ILE A 356 4.72 -4.31 -11.76
C ILE A 356 5.04 -4.48 -10.27
N VAL A 357 4.09 -5.02 -9.49
CA VAL A 357 4.25 -5.20 -8.03
C VAL A 357 5.41 -6.12 -7.70
N ILE A 358 5.57 -7.23 -8.43
CA ILE A 358 6.66 -8.17 -8.20
C ILE A 358 8.02 -7.47 -8.40
N ILE A 359 8.16 -6.67 -9.46
CA ILE A 359 9.41 -5.94 -9.77
C ILE A 359 9.68 -4.86 -8.72
N ASP A 360 8.70 -4.02 -8.38
CA ASP A 360 8.89 -2.93 -7.45
C ASP A 360 9.16 -3.43 -6.02
N ALA A 361 8.50 -4.50 -5.61
CA ALA A 361 8.69 -5.11 -4.30
C ALA A 361 10.14 -5.59 -4.07
N MET A 362 10.83 -6.06 -5.12
CA MET A 362 12.25 -6.43 -5.03
C MET A 362 13.16 -5.26 -4.64
N ALA A 363 12.73 -4.02 -4.92
CA ALA A 363 13.52 -2.82 -4.67
C ALA A 363 13.37 -2.25 -3.26
N GLY A 364 12.48 -2.77 -2.41
CA GLY A 364 12.23 -2.20 -1.08
C GLY A 364 13.48 -2.14 -0.18
N ALA A 365 14.34 -3.17 -0.23
CA ALA A 365 15.62 -3.18 0.49
C ALA A 365 16.61 -2.11 0.01
N PHE A 366 16.53 -1.70 -1.26
CA PHE A 366 17.35 -0.61 -1.79
C PHE A 366 16.97 0.72 -1.15
N MET A 367 15.67 0.98 -1.00
CA MET A 367 15.22 2.21 -0.35
C MET A 367 15.74 2.29 1.10
N VAL A 368 15.71 1.19 1.84
CA VAL A 368 16.22 1.12 3.23
C VAL A 368 17.73 1.32 3.29
N ALA A 369 18.47 0.71 2.35
CA ALA A 369 19.91 0.93 2.23
C ALA A 369 20.24 2.40 1.92
N ALA A 370 19.52 3.02 0.97
CA ALA A 370 19.67 4.44 0.66
C ALA A 370 19.37 5.33 1.87
N GLN A 371 18.29 5.05 2.60
CA GLN A 371 17.93 5.75 3.83
C GLN A 371 19.03 5.68 4.88
N SER A 372 19.65 4.51 5.06
CA SER A 372 20.71 4.30 6.06
C SER A 372 21.93 5.18 5.84
N THR A 373 22.23 5.55 4.58
CA THR A 373 23.36 6.43 4.23
C THR A 373 23.12 7.91 4.52
N GLY A 374 21.88 8.32 4.81
CA GLY A 374 21.49 9.72 4.92
C GLY A 374 21.41 10.48 3.58
N ARG A 375 21.89 9.92 2.47
CA ARG A 375 21.88 10.54 1.13
C ARG A 375 20.60 10.22 0.33
N ILE A 376 19.45 10.23 1.00
CA ILE A 376 18.15 9.83 0.40
C ILE A 376 17.64 10.80 -0.67
N ARG A 377 18.06 12.07 -0.64
CA ARG A 377 17.56 13.12 -1.54
C ARG A 377 17.77 12.77 -3.01
N VAL A 378 18.96 12.27 -3.36
CA VAL A 378 19.28 11.88 -4.74
C VAL A 378 18.40 10.70 -5.17
N TYR A 379 18.28 9.69 -4.31
CA TYR A 379 17.44 8.52 -4.57
C TYR A 379 15.98 8.93 -4.84
N GLN A 380 15.37 9.71 -3.94
CA GLN A 380 13.96 10.10 -4.08
C GLN A 380 13.72 11.05 -5.26
N SER A 381 14.65 11.96 -5.55
CA SER A 381 14.51 12.90 -6.67
C SER A 381 14.59 12.19 -8.02
N VAL A 382 15.58 11.32 -8.21
CA VAL A 382 15.77 10.59 -9.47
C VAL A 382 14.65 9.57 -9.68
N ILE A 383 14.38 8.72 -8.69
CA ILE A 383 13.35 7.68 -8.81
C ILE A 383 11.96 8.29 -8.86
N GLY A 384 11.67 9.30 -8.03
CA GLY A 384 10.40 10.02 -8.06
C GLY A 384 10.15 10.69 -9.42
N GLY A 385 11.18 11.32 -10.01
CA GLY A 385 11.09 11.90 -11.35
C GLY A 385 10.80 10.86 -12.44
N ILE A 386 11.50 9.71 -12.39
CA ILE A 386 11.26 8.59 -13.31
C ILE A 386 9.81 8.08 -13.18
N LEU A 387 9.31 7.86 -11.97
CA LEU A 387 7.94 7.38 -11.76
C LEU A 387 6.89 8.43 -12.15
N LEU A 388 7.14 9.72 -11.91
CA LEU A 388 6.26 10.79 -12.38
C LEU A 388 6.17 10.86 -13.91
N SER A 389 7.21 10.44 -14.63
CA SER A 389 7.17 10.37 -16.10
C SER A 389 6.15 9.38 -16.67
N ILE A 390 5.63 8.45 -15.84
CA ILE A 390 4.57 7.51 -16.25
C ILE A 390 3.35 8.27 -16.76
N VAL A 391 2.93 9.34 -16.09
CA VAL A 391 1.72 10.10 -16.44
C VAL A 391 1.85 10.80 -17.80
N PRO A 392 2.87 11.66 -18.07
CA PRO A 392 2.99 12.32 -19.37
C PRO A 392 3.22 11.34 -20.52
N ILE A 393 4.02 10.29 -20.32
CA ILE A 393 4.23 9.28 -21.38
C ILE A 393 2.92 8.54 -21.67
N SER A 394 2.17 8.18 -20.63
CA SER A 394 0.86 7.53 -20.78
C SER A 394 -0.15 8.45 -21.47
N TYR A 395 -0.18 9.74 -21.13
CA TYR A 395 -1.01 10.73 -21.82
C TYR A 395 -0.70 10.80 -23.32
N LEU A 396 0.59 10.82 -23.70
CA LEU A 396 0.99 10.84 -25.11
C LEU A 396 0.54 9.56 -25.83
N VAL A 397 0.76 8.39 -25.23
CA VAL A 397 0.38 7.09 -25.81
C VAL A 397 -1.15 7.00 -26.00
N LEU A 398 -1.93 7.45 -25.02
CA LEU A 398 -3.39 7.50 -25.12
C LEU A 398 -3.86 8.50 -26.19
N LYS A 399 -3.21 9.66 -26.29
CA LYS A 399 -3.49 10.66 -27.32
C LYS A 399 -3.22 10.15 -28.75
N LEU A 400 -2.31 9.18 -28.91
CA LEU A 400 -2.06 8.47 -30.17
C LEU A 400 -3.09 7.38 -30.49
N GLY A 401 -4.14 7.21 -29.66
CA GLY A 401 -5.24 6.28 -29.90
C GLY A 401 -5.03 4.87 -29.31
N ALA A 402 -4.08 4.70 -28.40
CA ALA A 402 -3.84 3.40 -27.75
C ALA A 402 -4.96 3.03 -26.76
N GLU A 403 -5.12 1.73 -26.50
CA GLU A 403 -6.07 1.19 -25.53
C GLU A 403 -5.74 1.55 -24.07
N PRO A 404 -6.71 1.47 -23.13
CA PRO A 404 -6.48 1.73 -21.70
C PRO A 404 -5.36 0.90 -21.06
N SER A 405 -5.17 -0.33 -21.54
CA SER A 405 -4.14 -1.27 -21.05
C SER A 405 -2.72 -0.74 -21.27
N SER A 406 -2.51 0.10 -22.29
CA SER A 406 -1.22 0.68 -22.65
C SER A 406 -0.59 1.49 -21.50
N VAL A 407 -1.38 2.16 -20.67
CA VAL A 407 -0.91 2.94 -19.52
C VAL A 407 -0.16 2.06 -18.51
N PHE A 408 -0.59 0.82 -18.34
CA PHE A 408 0.07 -0.14 -17.46
C PHE A 408 1.28 -0.79 -18.11
N VAL A 409 1.28 -0.91 -19.44
CA VAL A 409 2.48 -1.33 -20.19
C VAL A 409 3.58 -0.27 -20.04
N VAL A 410 3.24 1.02 -20.20
CA VAL A 410 4.16 2.14 -19.92
C VAL A 410 4.67 2.08 -18.47
N HIS A 411 3.76 1.91 -17.50
CA HIS A 411 4.15 1.77 -16.10
C HIS A 411 5.12 0.60 -15.88
N LEU A 412 4.88 -0.57 -16.48
CA LEU A 412 5.78 -1.71 -16.37
C LEU A 412 7.19 -1.40 -16.91
N PHE A 413 7.30 -0.78 -18.09
CA PHE A 413 8.60 -0.38 -18.64
C PHE A 413 9.33 0.63 -17.76
N ILE A 414 8.62 1.66 -17.29
CA ILE A 414 9.20 2.66 -16.39
C ILE A 414 9.60 2.05 -15.05
N CYS A 415 8.84 1.08 -14.54
CA CYS A 415 9.16 0.36 -13.31
C CYS A 415 10.46 -0.46 -13.47
N VAL A 416 10.63 -1.16 -14.60
CA VAL A 416 11.87 -1.89 -14.89
C VAL A 416 13.05 -0.92 -15.04
N PHE A 417 12.86 0.19 -15.74
CA PHE A 417 13.89 1.21 -15.87
C PHE A 417 14.28 1.81 -14.51
N ALA A 418 13.29 2.18 -13.69
CA ALA A 418 13.51 2.67 -12.34
C ALA A 418 14.26 1.65 -11.48
N PHE A 419 13.93 0.35 -11.59
CA PHE A 419 14.64 -0.71 -10.90
C PHE A 419 16.13 -0.77 -11.26
N ILE A 420 16.45 -0.66 -12.56
CA ILE A 420 17.85 -0.62 -13.04
C ILE A 420 18.56 0.63 -12.48
N VAL A 421 17.94 1.80 -12.54
CA VAL A 421 18.51 3.04 -12.00
C VAL A 421 18.76 2.95 -10.49
N ARG A 422 17.85 2.33 -9.73
CA ARG A 422 18.03 2.09 -8.28
C ARG A 422 19.30 1.29 -7.98
N LEU A 423 19.63 0.30 -8.80
CA LEU A 423 20.86 -0.49 -8.64
C LEU A 423 22.12 0.38 -8.77
N PHE A 424 22.19 1.23 -9.79
CA PHE A 424 23.34 2.12 -10.00
C PHE A 424 23.46 3.19 -8.92
N ILE A 425 22.33 3.76 -8.48
CA ILE A 425 22.31 4.70 -7.35
C ILE A 425 22.87 4.02 -6.10
N ILE A 426 22.38 2.84 -5.74
CA ILE A 426 22.86 2.10 -4.56
C ILE A 426 24.34 1.70 -4.70
N HIS A 427 24.79 1.32 -5.89
CA HIS A 427 26.21 1.09 -6.15
C HIS A 427 27.06 2.31 -5.80
N SER A 428 26.66 3.51 -6.23
CA SER A 428 27.39 4.74 -5.91
C SER A 428 27.39 5.10 -4.42
N MET A 429 26.36 4.67 -3.67
CA MET A 429 26.17 5.06 -2.27
C MET A 429 26.90 4.15 -1.29
N ILE A 430 26.96 2.85 -1.58
CA ILE A 430 27.53 1.85 -0.66
C ILE A 430 28.51 0.89 -1.35
N SER A 431 28.95 1.14 -2.59
CA SER A 431 29.81 0.21 -3.35
C SER A 431 29.17 -1.16 -3.56
N PHE A 432 27.85 -1.17 -3.76
CA PHE A 432 27.04 -2.39 -3.86
C PHE A 432 27.48 -3.30 -5.03
N PRO A 433 27.70 -4.61 -4.81
CA PRO A 433 28.24 -5.48 -5.85
C PRO A 433 27.18 -5.88 -6.90
N LEU A 434 27.05 -5.07 -7.95
CA LEU A 434 26.07 -5.24 -9.04
C LEU A 434 26.14 -6.61 -9.70
N ARG A 435 27.35 -7.09 -10.01
CA ARG A 435 27.56 -8.41 -10.64
C ARG A 435 27.02 -9.52 -9.74
N SER A 436 27.36 -9.51 -8.46
CA SER A 436 26.89 -10.51 -7.50
C SER A 436 25.37 -10.46 -7.34
N TYR A 437 24.77 -9.27 -7.31
CA TYR A 437 23.31 -9.12 -7.26
C TYR A 437 22.63 -9.73 -8.49
N PHE A 438 23.15 -9.45 -9.69
CA PHE A 438 22.61 -9.98 -10.93
C PHE A 438 22.58 -11.52 -10.92
N TYR A 439 23.70 -12.18 -10.60
CA TYR A 439 23.78 -13.64 -10.59
C TYR A 439 23.05 -14.30 -9.41
N GLN A 440 23.09 -13.72 -8.21
CA GLN A 440 22.54 -14.34 -7.01
C GLN A 440 21.05 -14.04 -6.79
N VAL A 441 20.52 -13.01 -7.43
CA VAL A 441 19.12 -12.59 -7.29
C VAL A 441 18.42 -12.67 -8.63
N LEU A 442 18.73 -11.78 -9.58
CA LEU A 442 17.95 -11.64 -10.82
C LEU A 442 17.96 -12.92 -11.67
N LEU A 443 19.15 -13.47 -11.94
CA LEU A 443 19.29 -14.65 -12.76
C LEU A 443 18.65 -15.89 -12.09
N ARG A 444 18.76 -16.02 -10.77
CA ARG A 444 18.07 -17.09 -10.03
C ARG A 444 16.56 -16.96 -10.12
N CYS A 445 16.02 -15.75 -9.93
CA CYS A 445 14.59 -15.48 -10.03
C CYS A 445 14.07 -15.79 -11.44
N LEU A 446 14.83 -15.42 -12.47
CA LEU A 446 14.52 -15.76 -13.86
C LEU A 446 14.46 -17.28 -14.08
N PHE A 447 15.47 -18.03 -13.63
CA PHE A 447 15.46 -19.49 -13.77
C PHE A 447 14.33 -20.16 -12.97
N VAL A 448 13.96 -19.61 -11.81
CA VAL A 448 12.78 -20.08 -11.07
C VAL A 448 11.51 -19.92 -11.92
N LEU A 449 11.32 -18.76 -12.57
CA LEU A 449 10.18 -18.57 -13.47
C LEU A 449 10.22 -19.52 -14.67
N LEU A 450 11.38 -19.66 -15.31
CA LEU A 450 11.56 -20.53 -16.47
C LEU A 450 11.24 -22.00 -16.15
N LEU A 451 11.47 -22.44 -14.91
CA LEU A 451 11.11 -23.79 -14.48
C LEU A 451 9.65 -23.90 -14.01
N ALA A 452 9.14 -22.88 -13.30
CA ALA A 452 7.84 -22.96 -12.64
C ALA A 452 6.64 -22.72 -13.59
N VAL A 453 6.82 -21.85 -14.58
CA VAL A 453 5.74 -21.32 -15.43
C VAL A 453 5.28 -22.26 -16.57
N PRO A 454 6.16 -23.03 -17.26
CA PRO A 454 5.75 -23.81 -18.43
C PRO A 454 4.64 -24.81 -18.16
N LEU A 455 4.73 -25.61 -17.09
CA LEU A 455 3.75 -26.66 -16.80
C LEU A 455 2.32 -26.09 -16.56
N PRO A 456 2.12 -25.09 -15.68
CA PRO A 456 0.81 -24.43 -15.56
C PRO A 456 0.26 -23.86 -16.86
N ILE A 457 1.13 -23.26 -17.71
CA ILE A 457 0.71 -22.73 -19.01
C ILE A 457 0.25 -23.85 -19.95
N VAL A 458 0.97 -24.97 -20.01
CA VAL A 458 0.56 -26.12 -20.83
C VAL A 458 -0.80 -26.63 -20.38
N LEU A 459 -1.04 -26.74 -19.07
CA LEU A 459 -2.35 -27.16 -18.55
C LEU A 459 -3.48 -26.20 -18.98
N LEU A 460 -3.21 -24.89 -18.98
CA LEU A 460 -4.17 -23.86 -19.39
C LEU A 460 -4.57 -23.98 -20.87
N TYR A 461 -3.65 -24.36 -21.76
CA TYR A 461 -3.91 -24.48 -23.21
C TYR A 461 -4.42 -25.85 -23.64
N VAL A 462 -4.05 -26.92 -22.93
CA VAL A 462 -4.41 -28.31 -23.29
C VAL A 462 -5.81 -28.67 -22.82
N PHE A 463 -6.22 -28.18 -21.65
CA PHE A 463 -7.48 -28.56 -21.03
C PHE A 463 -8.56 -27.47 -21.20
N PRO A 464 -9.85 -27.84 -21.25
CA PRO A 464 -10.93 -26.87 -21.40
C PRO A 464 -11.04 -25.96 -20.16
N ALA A 465 -11.41 -24.71 -20.37
CA ALA A 465 -11.59 -23.73 -19.30
C ALA A 465 -12.82 -24.07 -18.42
N THR A 466 -12.61 -24.92 -17.41
CA THR A 466 -13.61 -25.27 -16.38
C THR A 466 -13.11 -24.89 -15.00
N LEU A 467 -14.02 -24.74 -14.04
CA LEU A 467 -13.67 -24.41 -12.65
C LEU A 467 -12.64 -25.39 -12.05
N TRP A 468 -12.83 -26.69 -12.26
CA TRP A 468 -11.94 -27.71 -11.71
C TRP A 468 -10.54 -27.67 -12.33
N ILE A 469 -10.47 -27.41 -13.63
CA ILE A 469 -9.20 -27.26 -14.33
C ILE A 469 -8.49 -25.98 -13.87
N GLY A 470 -9.21 -24.87 -13.71
CA GLY A 470 -8.62 -23.64 -13.18
C GLY A 470 -8.11 -23.80 -11.73
N LEU A 471 -8.85 -24.50 -10.87
CA LEU A 471 -8.37 -24.87 -9.52
C LEU A 471 -7.11 -25.75 -9.58
N LEU A 472 -7.07 -26.72 -10.50
CA LEU A 472 -5.88 -27.54 -10.73
C LEU A 472 -4.70 -26.68 -11.21
N VAL A 473 -4.90 -25.77 -12.17
CA VAL A 473 -3.87 -24.83 -12.65
C VAL A 473 -3.36 -23.97 -11.49
N CYS A 474 -4.23 -23.48 -10.60
CA CYS A 474 -3.81 -22.74 -9.41
C CYS A 474 -2.92 -23.59 -8.48
N VAL A 475 -3.34 -24.81 -8.16
CA VAL A 475 -2.57 -25.73 -7.30
C VAL A 475 -1.22 -26.08 -7.94
N VAL A 476 -1.21 -26.43 -9.22
CA VAL A 476 0.01 -26.75 -9.96
C VAL A 476 0.93 -25.54 -10.01
N SER A 477 0.41 -24.33 -10.24
CA SER A 477 1.20 -23.09 -10.21
C SER A 477 1.90 -22.86 -8.89
N VAL A 478 1.19 -23.07 -7.77
CA VAL A 478 1.77 -22.94 -6.43
C VAL A 478 2.84 -24.01 -6.21
N VAL A 479 2.55 -25.27 -6.55
CA VAL A 479 3.48 -26.39 -6.34
C VAL A 479 4.73 -26.22 -7.21
N THR A 480 4.61 -25.93 -8.50
CA THR A 480 5.76 -25.74 -9.39
C THR A 480 6.58 -24.52 -8.98
N MET A 481 5.95 -23.44 -8.52
CA MET A 481 6.66 -22.28 -8.00
C MET A 481 7.41 -22.60 -6.71
N LEU A 482 6.80 -23.31 -5.75
CA LEU A 482 7.46 -23.72 -4.51
C LEU A 482 8.63 -24.67 -4.77
N LEU A 483 8.44 -25.68 -5.63
CA LEU A 483 9.50 -26.63 -6.00
C LEU A 483 10.65 -25.93 -6.72
N SER A 484 10.35 -25.08 -7.71
CA SER A 484 11.38 -24.32 -8.44
C SER A 484 12.11 -23.34 -7.52
N SER A 485 11.39 -22.69 -6.61
CA SER A 485 11.98 -21.84 -5.56
C SER A 485 12.92 -22.62 -4.65
N PHE A 486 12.54 -23.83 -4.24
CA PHE A 486 13.38 -24.69 -3.40
C PHE A 486 14.61 -25.21 -4.14
N VAL A 487 14.47 -25.63 -5.40
CA VAL A 487 15.56 -26.21 -6.20
C VAL A 487 16.55 -25.15 -6.68
N ILE A 488 16.08 -24.00 -7.17
CA ILE A 488 16.93 -22.97 -7.80
C ILE A 488 17.01 -21.70 -6.94
N GLY A 489 15.88 -21.26 -6.41
CA GLY A 489 15.77 -19.99 -5.68
C GLY A 489 16.60 -19.95 -4.40
N LEU A 490 16.59 -21.02 -3.60
CA LEU A 490 17.31 -21.09 -2.32
C LEU A 490 18.81 -21.36 -2.48
N THR A 491 19.63 -20.76 -1.63
CA THR A 491 21.06 -21.13 -1.50
C THR A 491 21.22 -22.47 -0.75
N GLY A 492 22.41 -23.08 -0.82
CA GLY A 492 22.68 -24.36 -0.16
C GLY A 492 22.41 -24.34 1.35
N ASP A 493 22.83 -23.27 2.04
CA ASP A 493 22.61 -23.12 3.48
C ASP A 493 21.14 -22.85 3.82
N GLU A 494 20.44 -22.09 2.97
CA GLU A 494 19.00 -21.86 3.12
C GLU A 494 18.21 -23.16 2.94
N LYS A 495 18.57 -24.00 1.97
CA LYS A 495 17.96 -25.34 1.80
C LYS A 495 18.19 -26.21 3.03
N LYS A 496 19.43 -26.26 3.54
CA LYS A 496 19.76 -27.02 4.76
C LYS A 496 18.93 -26.55 5.94
N PHE A 497 18.79 -25.23 6.12
CA PHE A 497 17.96 -24.65 7.17
C PHE A 497 16.48 -25.07 7.04
N VAL A 498 15.91 -24.97 5.84
CA VAL A 498 14.53 -25.40 5.57
C VAL A 498 14.33 -26.89 5.85
N ILE A 499 15.22 -27.76 5.33
CA ILE A 499 15.16 -29.21 5.55
C ILE A 499 15.25 -29.53 7.05
N MET A 500 16.17 -28.89 7.78
CA MET A 500 16.30 -29.08 9.23
C MET A 500 15.02 -28.69 9.96
N LYS A 501 14.40 -27.57 9.60
CA LYS A 501 13.18 -27.10 10.26
C LYS A 501 11.95 -27.94 9.91
N MET A 502 11.85 -28.43 8.68
CA MET A 502 10.83 -29.41 8.28
C MET A 502 10.98 -30.72 9.06
N LYS A 503 12.21 -31.23 9.26
CA LYS A 503 12.46 -32.41 10.08
C LYS A 503 12.06 -32.20 11.54
N GLU A 504 12.31 -31.02 12.11
CA GLU A 504 11.90 -30.70 13.48
C GLU A 504 10.37 -30.64 13.62
N LEU A 505 9.67 -30.01 12.67
CA LEU A 505 8.21 -29.96 12.67
C LEU A 505 7.59 -31.35 12.48
N GLY A 506 8.15 -32.17 11.58
CA GLY A 506 7.73 -33.56 11.40
C GLY A 506 7.89 -34.37 12.68
N LYS A 507 9.05 -34.28 13.35
CA LYS A 507 9.25 -34.97 14.65
C LYS A 507 8.26 -34.52 15.72
N ARG A 508 7.88 -33.24 15.77
CA ARG A 508 6.86 -32.76 16.72
C ARG A 508 5.45 -33.24 16.41
N TYR A 509 5.13 -33.51 15.14
CA TYR A 509 3.82 -34.02 14.72
C TYR A 509 3.69 -35.54 14.85
N PHE A 510 4.82 -36.28 14.80
CA PHE A 510 4.85 -37.73 15.00
C PHE A 510 5.12 -38.16 16.46
N ASN A 511 5.62 -37.27 17.32
CA ASN A 511 5.85 -37.53 18.75
C ASN A 511 4.76 -36.92 19.67
N ASN A 512 3.73 -36.29 19.10
CA ASN A 512 2.47 -35.95 19.77
C ASN A 512 1.36 -36.79 19.13
#